data_AF-A0A1H8JGK7-F1
#
_entry.id   AF-A0A1H8JGK7-F1
#
_cell.length_a   1.000
_cell.length_b   1.000
_cell.length_c   1.000
_cell.angle_alpha   90.00
_cell.angle_beta   90.00
_cell.angle_gamma   90.00
#
_symmetry.space_group_name_H-M   'P 1'
#
loop_
_entity.id
_entity.type
_entity.pdbx_description
1 polymer ?
#
loop_
_entity_poly.entity_id
_entity_poly.type
_entity_poly.pdbx_seq_one_letter_code
_entity_poly.pdbx_strand_id
1 'polypeptide(L)'
;MRKLQVNQQEQQLLNDAITHWVAEELIDPETAGKIRSNIAVKGFDWQRLAQYSFWIALSCVVLAFLSIFVDKGIMRWVESLYETPDLLISAFCWVLAILFYYLGFRHKKYHPDKSFSNEAMMALGVFATATAVGYMGEVLGTKSGNYSLLFLTSIIIYAVLAVKLGSNLIWIFMLLALGIWFATETAHQSNWGFSFWGMNYPLRFTLFGVLVTALALFGQTRVKILLPFQTVSYVVGLCYLLISLWLLSIFGNYSDFQIWSSVKQWHLIGWGILSTSAALAMTIYGFKKQDLFAREFGMVFVVINVYTRYFEYFWDTMNRAIFFAILAISFFMVGRQAEKIWRGIEKK
;
A
#
# COMPACT_ATOMS: atom_id res chain seq x y z
N MET A 1 -9.15 -7.65 -41.47
CA MET A 1 -8.35 -8.32 -40.41
C MET A 1 -8.13 -7.35 -39.27
N ARG A 2 -8.30 -7.79 -38.02
CA ARG A 2 -8.18 -6.95 -36.82
C ARG A 2 -6.68 -6.70 -36.58
N LYS A 3 -6.23 -5.45 -36.72
CA LYS A 3 -4.83 -5.08 -36.50
C LYS A 3 -4.45 -5.27 -35.03
N LEU A 4 -3.25 -5.77 -34.77
CA LEU A 4 -2.70 -5.85 -33.42
C LEU A 4 -2.39 -4.42 -32.95
N GLN A 5 -3.04 -3.98 -31.87
CA GLN A 5 -2.83 -2.64 -31.32
C GLN A 5 -1.80 -2.67 -30.21
N VAL A 6 -0.69 -1.97 -30.40
CA VAL A 6 0.45 -1.95 -29.47
C VAL A 6 0.86 -0.51 -29.17
N ASN A 7 1.41 -0.23 -28.00
CA ASN A 7 1.93 1.11 -27.71
C ASN A 7 3.22 1.39 -28.51
N GLN A 8 3.73 2.62 -28.49
CA GLN A 8 4.93 2.99 -29.26
C GLN A 8 6.19 2.19 -28.87
N GLN A 9 6.37 1.90 -27.58
CA GLN A 9 7.52 1.13 -27.09
C GLN A 9 7.43 -0.33 -27.54
N GLU A 10 6.25 -0.94 -27.44
CA GLU A 10 5.96 -2.28 -27.93
C GLU A 10 6.11 -2.38 -29.45
N GLN A 11 5.73 -1.33 -30.19
CA GLN A 11 5.94 -1.29 -31.64
C GLN A 11 7.43 -1.27 -31.98
N GLN A 12 8.23 -0.46 -31.28
CA GLN A 12 9.68 -0.42 -31.46
C GLN A 12 10.28 -1.80 -31.14
N LEU A 13 9.92 -2.38 -29.99
CA LEU A 13 10.38 -3.69 -29.58
C LEU A 13 9.99 -4.80 -30.58
N LEU A 14 8.76 -4.77 -31.09
CA LEU A 14 8.31 -5.70 -32.14
C LEU A 14 9.06 -5.48 -33.46
N ASN A 15 9.32 -4.24 -33.85
CA ASN A 15 10.10 -3.95 -35.05
C ASN A 15 11.55 -4.41 -34.91
N ASP A 16 12.16 -4.23 -33.73
CA ASP A 16 13.51 -4.67 -33.43
C ASP A 16 13.58 -6.20 -33.42
N ALA A 17 12.62 -6.87 -32.78
CA ALA A 17 12.49 -8.33 -32.80
C ALA A 17 12.30 -8.88 -34.22
N ILE A 18 11.43 -8.28 -35.03
CA ILE A 18 11.23 -8.67 -36.44
C ILE A 18 12.51 -8.47 -37.24
N THR A 19 13.24 -7.37 -37.01
CA THR A 19 14.52 -7.10 -37.68
C THR A 19 15.56 -8.15 -37.29
N HIS A 20 15.63 -8.52 -36.01
CA HIS A 20 16.51 -9.57 -35.53
C HIS A 20 16.15 -10.95 -36.11
N TRP A 21 14.87 -11.31 -36.16
CA TRP A 21 14.43 -12.60 -36.71
C TRP A 21 14.63 -12.72 -38.23
N VAL A 22 14.58 -11.60 -38.97
CA VAL A 22 14.97 -11.57 -40.38
C VAL A 22 16.49 -11.74 -40.53
N ALA A 23 17.29 -11.13 -39.64
CA ALA A 23 18.74 -11.24 -39.66
C ALA A 23 19.24 -12.65 -39.30
N GLU A 24 18.53 -13.36 -38.41
CA GLU A 24 18.80 -14.76 -38.03
C GLU A 24 18.13 -15.79 -38.96
N GLU A 25 17.57 -15.35 -40.10
CA GLU A 25 16.87 -16.20 -41.10
C GLU A 25 15.68 -17.03 -40.54
N LEU A 26 15.11 -16.63 -39.39
CA LEU A 26 13.96 -17.30 -38.76
C LEU A 26 12.64 -17.01 -39.48
N ILE A 27 12.56 -15.90 -40.20
CA ILE A 27 11.39 -15.49 -41.01
C ILE A 27 11.84 -14.83 -42.31
N ASP A 28 11.08 -15.07 -43.38
CA ASP A 28 11.35 -14.44 -44.67
C ASP A 28 10.93 -12.95 -44.67
N PRO A 29 11.57 -12.11 -45.52
CA PRO A 29 11.27 -10.68 -45.60
C PRO A 29 9.82 -10.36 -45.98
N GLU A 30 9.14 -11.25 -46.70
CA GLU A 30 7.75 -11.07 -47.14
C GLU A 30 6.77 -11.25 -45.97
N THR A 31 7.00 -12.27 -45.15
CA THR A 31 6.30 -12.53 -43.90
C THR A 31 6.56 -11.42 -42.88
N ALA A 32 7.79 -10.91 -42.79
CA ALA A 32 8.11 -9.75 -41.96
C ALA A 32 7.32 -8.50 -42.38
N GLY A 33 7.17 -8.26 -43.68
CA GLY A 33 6.33 -7.19 -44.23
C GLY A 33 4.86 -7.34 -43.86
N LYS A 34 4.31 -8.56 -43.98
CA LYS A 34 2.93 -8.88 -43.57
C LYS A 34 2.70 -8.65 -42.08
N ILE A 35 3.62 -9.07 -41.22
CA ILE A 35 3.55 -8.86 -39.76
C ILE A 35 3.57 -7.37 -39.44
N ARG A 36 4.53 -6.61 -39.98
CA ARG A 36 4.64 -5.15 -39.76
C ARG A 36 3.38 -4.41 -40.18
N SER A 37 2.78 -4.78 -41.31
CA SER A 37 1.54 -4.15 -41.81
C SER A 37 0.30 -4.39 -40.93
N ASN A 38 0.35 -5.44 -40.11
CA ASN A 38 -0.73 -5.83 -39.19
C ASN A 38 -0.57 -5.17 -37.81
N ILE A 39 0.58 -4.57 -37.51
CA ILE A 39 0.83 -3.83 -36.28
C ILE A 39 0.32 -2.39 -36.44
N ALA A 40 -0.61 -1.97 -35.59
CA ALA A 40 -1.09 -0.60 -35.49
C ALA A 40 -0.67 -0.01 -34.14
N VAL A 41 -0.17 1.21 -34.14
CA VAL A 41 0.11 1.93 -32.91
C VAL A 41 -1.22 2.31 -32.28
N LYS A 42 -1.49 1.76 -31.11
CA LYS A 42 -2.53 2.28 -30.23
C LYS A 42 -2.13 3.72 -29.93
N GLY A 43 -3.04 4.67 -30.12
CA GLY A 43 -2.79 6.09 -29.82
C GLY A 43 -2.54 6.30 -28.32
N PHE A 44 -2.90 7.48 -27.81
CA PHE A 44 -2.79 7.81 -26.39
C PHE A 44 -3.21 6.64 -25.45
N ASP A 45 -2.41 6.32 -24.44
CA ASP A 45 -2.64 5.20 -23.51
C ASP A 45 -3.76 5.53 -22.51
N TRP A 46 -4.99 5.42 -23.00
CA TRP A 46 -6.21 5.65 -22.21
C TRP A 46 -6.32 4.75 -20.99
N GLN A 47 -5.66 3.58 -20.99
CA GLN A 47 -5.67 2.68 -19.85
C GLN A 47 -4.82 3.23 -18.70
N ARG A 48 -3.59 3.70 -18.99
CA ARG A 48 -2.76 4.37 -17.98
C ARG A 48 -3.40 5.65 -17.48
N LEU A 49 -3.97 6.47 -18.36
CA LEU A 49 -4.69 7.68 -17.94
C LEU A 49 -5.86 7.33 -17.01
N ALA A 50 -6.67 6.33 -17.36
CA ALA A 50 -7.77 5.87 -16.52
C ALA A 50 -7.24 5.41 -15.15
N GLN A 51 -6.21 4.55 -15.12
CA GLN A 51 -5.62 4.05 -13.89
C GLN A 51 -5.12 5.19 -12.98
N TYR A 52 -4.33 6.12 -13.51
CA TYR A 52 -3.83 7.27 -12.75
C TYR A 52 -4.95 8.19 -12.31
N SER A 53 -5.95 8.44 -13.17
CA SER A 53 -7.11 9.27 -12.83
C SER A 53 -7.92 8.67 -11.68
N PHE A 54 -8.12 7.35 -11.68
CA PHE A 54 -8.80 6.65 -10.59
C PHE A 54 -7.98 6.66 -9.30
N TRP A 55 -6.65 6.52 -9.37
CA TRP A 55 -5.78 6.65 -8.20
C TRP A 55 -5.80 8.06 -7.62
N ILE A 56 -5.74 9.08 -8.46
CA ILE A 56 -5.87 10.48 -8.05
C ILE A 56 -7.24 10.71 -7.43
N ALA A 57 -8.32 10.25 -8.07
CA ALA A 57 -9.67 10.38 -7.53
C ALA A 57 -9.81 9.70 -6.17
N LEU A 58 -9.29 8.48 -6.01
CA LEU A 58 -9.27 7.78 -4.72
C LEU A 58 -8.47 8.56 -3.66
N SER A 59 -7.32 9.09 -4.04
CA SER A 59 -6.47 9.90 -3.16
C SER A 59 -7.19 11.19 -2.74
N CYS A 60 -7.88 11.85 -3.67
CA CYS A 60 -8.71 13.02 -3.40
C CYS A 60 -9.87 12.70 -2.45
N VAL A 61 -10.52 11.54 -2.59
CA VAL A 61 -11.58 11.11 -1.65
C VAL A 61 -11.00 10.91 -0.25
N VAL A 62 -9.85 10.25 -0.12
CA VAL A 62 -9.16 10.08 1.17
C VAL A 62 -8.76 11.43 1.76
N LEU A 63 -8.16 12.31 0.98
CA LEU A 63 -7.74 13.64 1.44
C LEU A 63 -8.92 14.51 1.82
N ALA A 64 -10.02 14.48 1.06
CA ALA A 64 -11.25 15.18 1.39
C ALA A 64 -11.81 14.69 2.73
N PHE A 65 -11.86 13.36 2.94
CA PHE A 65 -12.30 12.79 4.20
C PHE A 65 -11.41 13.21 5.38
N LEU A 66 -10.08 13.13 5.24
CA LEU A 66 -9.14 13.54 6.28
C LEU A 66 -9.19 15.05 6.57
N SER A 67 -9.42 15.87 5.54
CA SER A 67 -9.48 17.34 5.65
C SER A 67 -10.67 17.80 6.50
N ILE A 68 -11.76 17.04 6.57
CA ILE A 68 -12.91 17.35 7.43
C ILE A 68 -12.48 17.49 8.88
N PHE A 69 -11.55 16.64 9.36
CA PHE A 69 -11.07 16.65 10.74
C PHE A 69 -10.07 17.78 11.05
N VAL A 70 -9.53 18.44 10.03
CA VAL A 70 -8.51 19.50 10.18
C VAL A 70 -9.15 20.90 10.09
N ASP A 71 -10.18 21.06 9.25
CA ASP A 71 -10.82 22.34 9.01
C ASP A 71 -11.83 22.68 10.13
N LYS A 72 -11.51 23.72 10.93
CA LYS A 72 -12.37 24.18 12.03
C LYS A 72 -13.73 24.72 11.57
N GLY A 73 -13.83 25.26 10.36
CA GLY A 73 -15.08 25.75 9.79
C GLY A 73 -16.01 24.61 9.38
N ILE A 74 -15.46 23.60 8.71
CA ILE A 74 -16.19 22.36 8.41
C ILE A 74 -16.54 21.64 9.70
N MET A 75 -15.61 21.52 10.66
CA MET A 75 -15.87 20.88 11.94
C MET A 75 -17.00 21.59 12.71
N ARG A 76 -17.05 22.93 12.70
CA ARG A 76 -18.19 23.67 13.27
C ARG A 76 -19.50 23.44 12.53
N TRP A 77 -19.47 23.30 11.20
CA TRP A 77 -20.65 22.96 10.42
C TRP A 77 -21.11 21.52 10.71
N VAL A 78 -20.17 20.57 10.85
CA VAL A 78 -20.44 19.21 11.34
C VAL A 78 -20.94 19.23 12.78
N GLU A 79 -20.45 20.12 13.64
CA GLU A 79 -20.97 20.35 14.99
C GLU A 79 -22.39 20.97 14.96
N SER A 80 -22.75 21.72 13.92
CA SER A 80 -24.15 22.14 13.71
C SER A 80 -25.03 20.96 13.30
N LEU A 81 -24.48 19.98 12.57
CA LEU A 81 -25.10 18.68 12.38
C LEU A 81 -25.06 17.80 13.64
N TYR A 82 -24.36 18.17 14.71
CA TYR A 82 -24.43 17.47 16.00
C TYR A 82 -25.77 17.68 16.71
N GLU A 83 -26.55 18.70 16.30
CA GLU A 83 -27.98 18.78 16.67
C GLU A 83 -28.82 17.70 15.96
N THR A 84 -28.34 17.16 14.83
CA THR A 84 -28.92 15.95 14.22
C THR A 84 -28.41 14.71 14.96
N PRO A 85 -29.29 13.81 15.43
CA PRO A 85 -28.89 12.59 16.12
C PRO A 85 -27.83 11.79 15.34
N ASP A 86 -26.73 11.38 16.00
CA ASP A 86 -25.67 10.52 15.42
C ASP A 86 -26.24 9.27 14.74
N LEU A 87 -27.40 8.80 15.22
CA LEU A 87 -28.17 7.70 14.64
C LEU A 87 -28.63 7.98 13.21
N LEU A 88 -29.07 9.20 12.90
CA LEU A 88 -29.50 9.58 11.55
C LEU A 88 -28.32 9.60 10.58
N ILE A 89 -27.17 10.14 11.00
CA ILE A 89 -25.95 10.18 10.19
C ILE A 89 -25.48 8.74 9.94
N SER A 90 -25.39 7.91 10.98
CA SER A 90 -25.03 6.50 10.85
C SER A 90 -25.99 5.75 9.92
N ALA A 91 -27.31 5.91 10.09
CA ALA A 91 -28.32 5.27 9.25
C ALA A 91 -28.23 5.71 7.78
N PHE A 92 -28.04 7.00 7.52
CA PHE A 92 -27.84 7.52 6.16
C PHE A 92 -26.59 6.92 5.52
N CYS A 93 -25.47 6.88 6.24
CA CYS A 93 -24.23 6.28 5.76
C CYS A 93 -24.38 4.77 5.50
N TRP A 94 -25.16 4.05 6.33
CA TRP A 94 -25.49 2.64 6.08
C TRP A 94 -26.25 2.44 4.77
N VAL A 95 -27.29 3.25 4.53
CA VAL A 95 -28.04 3.23 3.26
C VAL A 95 -27.13 3.52 2.08
N LEU A 96 -26.26 4.52 2.21
CA LEU A 96 -25.31 4.89 1.17
C LEU A 96 -24.28 3.79 0.90
N ALA A 97 -23.77 3.13 1.94
CA ALA A 97 -22.87 1.99 1.81
C ALA A 97 -23.53 0.83 1.06
N ILE A 98 -24.74 0.46 1.44
CA ILE A 98 -25.53 -0.60 0.76
C ILE A 98 -25.74 -0.23 -0.71
N LEU A 99 -26.12 1.02 -0.99
CA LEU A 99 -26.33 1.52 -2.35
C LEU A 99 -25.06 1.40 -3.18
N PHE A 100 -23.91 1.87 -2.67
CA PHE A 100 -22.65 1.81 -3.42
C PHE A 100 -22.15 0.38 -3.63
N TYR A 101 -22.26 -0.50 -2.65
CA TYR A 101 -21.90 -1.91 -2.84
C TYR A 101 -22.84 -2.60 -3.83
N TYR A 102 -24.14 -2.31 -3.77
CA TYR A 102 -25.11 -2.86 -4.72
C TYR A 102 -24.84 -2.37 -6.14
N LEU A 103 -24.62 -1.06 -6.31
CA LEU A 103 -24.30 -0.47 -7.61
C LEU A 103 -22.96 -0.99 -8.13
N GLY A 104 -21.93 -1.12 -7.28
CA GLY A 104 -20.63 -1.69 -7.65
C GLY A 104 -20.74 -3.16 -8.08
N PHE A 105 -21.53 -3.97 -7.36
CA PHE A 105 -21.79 -5.36 -7.74
C PHE A 105 -22.57 -5.47 -9.05
N ARG A 106 -23.63 -4.68 -9.20
CA ARG A 106 -24.46 -4.63 -10.41
C ARG A 106 -23.62 -4.20 -11.60
N HIS A 107 -22.84 -3.13 -11.46
CA HIS A 107 -21.98 -2.62 -12.51
C HIS A 107 -20.89 -3.64 -12.89
N LYS A 108 -20.30 -4.35 -11.92
CA LYS A 108 -19.34 -5.44 -12.18
C LYS A 108 -19.97 -6.60 -12.96
N LYS A 109 -21.25 -6.92 -12.72
CA LYS A 109 -21.97 -7.98 -13.47
C LYS A 109 -22.23 -7.59 -14.92
N TYR A 110 -22.57 -6.33 -15.19
CA TYR A 110 -22.89 -5.87 -16.56
C TYR A 110 -21.67 -5.41 -17.36
N HIS A 111 -20.63 -4.91 -16.69
CA HIS A 111 -19.40 -4.37 -17.30
C HIS A 111 -18.15 -4.90 -16.56
N PRO A 112 -17.82 -6.19 -16.73
CA PRO A 112 -16.65 -6.79 -16.08
C PRO A 112 -15.31 -6.21 -16.60
N ASP A 113 -15.33 -5.62 -17.79
CA ASP A 113 -14.20 -4.95 -18.45
C ASP A 113 -13.82 -3.62 -17.77
N LYS A 114 -14.74 -2.98 -17.03
CA LYS A 114 -14.51 -1.70 -16.34
C LYS A 114 -14.04 -1.88 -14.89
N SER A 115 -12.94 -2.60 -14.70
CA SER A 115 -12.41 -2.95 -13.38
C SER A 115 -12.24 -1.73 -12.45
N PHE A 116 -11.65 -0.63 -12.94
CA PHE A 116 -11.38 0.55 -12.13
C PHE A 116 -12.65 1.28 -11.65
N SER A 117 -13.66 1.42 -12.50
CA SER A 117 -14.94 2.04 -12.11
C SER A 117 -15.67 1.18 -11.08
N ASN A 118 -15.64 -0.15 -11.25
CA ASN A 118 -16.21 -1.09 -10.29
C ASN A 118 -15.55 -0.94 -8.91
N GLU A 119 -14.21 -0.89 -8.87
CA GLU A 119 -13.47 -0.73 -7.62
C GLU A 119 -13.67 0.65 -6.99
N ALA A 120 -13.77 1.72 -7.77
CA ALA A 120 -14.04 3.06 -7.25
C ALA A 120 -15.40 3.15 -6.55
N MET A 121 -16.44 2.55 -7.12
CA MET A 121 -17.77 2.48 -6.48
C MET A 121 -17.74 1.65 -5.20
N MET A 122 -17.01 0.54 -5.21
CA MET A 122 -16.81 -0.28 -4.00
C MET A 122 -16.03 0.49 -2.92
N ALA A 123 -15.04 1.30 -3.30
CA ALA A 123 -14.28 2.15 -2.36
C ALA A 123 -15.17 3.19 -1.67
N LEU A 124 -16.09 3.84 -2.41
CA LEU A 124 -17.08 4.74 -1.80
C LEU A 124 -17.96 4.02 -0.78
N GLY A 125 -18.36 2.78 -1.07
CA GLY A 125 -19.08 1.93 -0.11
C GLY A 125 -18.25 1.63 1.16
N VAL A 126 -16.95 1.42 1.01
CA VAL A 126 -16.02 1.22 2.14
C VAL A 126 -15.94 2.47 3.01
N PHE A 127 -15.74 3.65 2.42
CA PHE A 127 -15.71 4.90 3.20
C PHE A 127 -17.04 5.15 3.91
N ALA A 128 -18.17 4.97 3.22
CA ALA A 128 -19.49 5.10 3.84
C ALA A 128 -19.69 4.11 5.00
N THR A 129 -19.16 2.89 4.89
CA THR A 129 -19.20 1.89 5.97
C THR A 129 -18.36 2.36 7.17
N ALA A 130 -17.15 2.85 6.94
CA ALA A 130 -16.27 3.36 7.99
C ALA A 130 -16.93 4.52 8.75
N THR A 131 -17.55 5.46 8.03
CA THR A 131 -18.30 6.57 8.62
C THR A 131 -19.52 6.07 9.39
N ALA A 132 -20.30 5.14 8.82
CA ALA A 132 -21.48 4.59 9.48
C ALA A 132 -21.13 3.91 10.82
N VAL A 133 -20.06 3.10 10.82
CA VAL A 133 -19.58 2.41 12.03
C VAL A 133 -19.00 3.40 13.04
N GLY A 134 -18.29 4.44 12.59
CA GLY A 134 -17.78 5.51 13.46
C GLY A 134 -18.90 6.20 14.25
N TYR A 135 -19.91 6.71 13.56
CA TYR A 135 -21.06 7.37 14.20
C TYR A 135 -21.92 6.39 15.03
N MET A 136 -22.00 5.12 14.63
CA MET A 136 -22.68 4.10 15.44
C MET A 136 -22.00 3.92 16.81
N GLY A 137 -20.68 4.12 16.89
CA GLY A 137 -19.93 4.11 18.13
C GLY A 137 -20.35 5.18 19.13
N GLU A 138 -20.63 6.39 18.62
CA GLU A 138 -21.12 7.52 19.42
C GLU A 138 -22.54 7.23 19.95
N VAL A 139 -23.43 6.72 19.07
CA VAL A 139 -24.80 6.32 19.44
C VAL A 139 -24.84 5.27 20.55
N LEU A 140 -23.96 4.27 20.45
CA LEU A 140 -23.87 3.19 21.45
C LEU A 140 -23.31 3.67 22.80
N GLY A 141 -22.98 4.97 22.92
CA GLY A 141 -22.52 5.55 24.17
C GLY A 141 -21.16 4.98 24.56
N THR A 142 -20.28 4.70 23.58
CA THR A 142 -18.92 4.17 23.80
C THR A 142 -17.99 5.22 24.44
N LYS A 143 -18.49 6.01 25.39
CA LYS A 143 -17.72 6.90 26.27
C LYS A 143 -16.69 6.15 27.10
N SER A 144 -16.78 4.81 27.18
CA SER A 144 -15.81 3.94 27.83
C SER A 144 -14.58 3.60 26.98
N GLY A 145 -14.43 4.15 25.77
CA GLY A 145 -13.19 4.02 24.97
C GLY A 145 -13.02 2.69 24.22
N ASN A 146 -14.01 1.80 24.23
CA ASN A 146 -13.97 0.48 23.56
C ASN A 146 -14.25 0.57 22.03
N TYR A 147 -13.56 1.47 21.32
CA TYR A 147 -13.64 1.58 19.85
C TYR A 147 -13.16 0.32 19.11
N SER A 148 -12.43 -0.55 19.81
CA SER A 148 -11.97 -1.85 19.31
C SER A 148 -13.12 -2.70 18.73
N LEU A 149 -14.27 -2.78 19.40
CA LEU A 149 -15.40 -3.59 18.91
C LEU A 149 -16.00 -3.04 17.61
N LEU A 150 -15.93 -1.73 17.38
CA LEU A 150 -16.42 -1.08 16.16
C LEU A 150 -15.51 -1.39 14.98
N PHE A 151 -14.19 -1.30 15.18
CA PHE A 151 -13.23 -1.72 14.15
C PHE A 151 -13.35 -3.22 13.84
N LEU A 152 -13.57 -4.06 14.86
CA LEU A 152 -13.85 -5.49 14.66
C LEU A 152 -15.09 -5.72 13.79
N THR A 153 -16.15 -4.96 14.02
CA THR A 153 -17.36 -5.01 13.20
C THR A 153 -17.06 -4.64 11.74
N SER A 154 -16.27 -3.58 11.51
CA SER A 154 -15.85 -3.17 10.17
C SER A 154 -15.03 -4.26 9.47
N ILE A 155 -14.11 -4.92 10.17
CA ILE A 155 -13.29 -6.02 9.65
C ILE A 155 -14.17 -7.16 9.15
N ILE A 156 -15.18 -7.56 9.93
CA ILE A 156 -16.11 -8.64 9.55
C ILE A 156 -16.88 -8.26 8.29
N ILE A 157 -17.41 -7.04 8.23
CA ILE A 157 -18.15 -6.55 7.07
C ILE A 157 -17.26 -6.55 5.82
N TYR A 158 -16.07 -5.98 5.90
CA TYR A 158 -15.15 -5.93 4.77
C TYR A 158 -14.66 -7.31 4.36
N ALA A 159 -14.39 -8.23 5.29
CA ALA A 159 -14.00 -9.60 4.97
C ALA A 159 -15.10 -10.33 4.18
N VAL A 160 -16.35 -10.25 4.63
CA VAL A 160 -17.50 -10.86 3.95
C VAL A 160 -17.72 -10.25 2.57
N LEU A 161 -17.68 -8.92 2.46
CA LEU A 161 -17.90 -8.22 1.20
C LEU A 161 -16.76 -8.44 0.21
N ALA A 162 -15.51 -8.41 0.66
CA ALA A 162 -14.36 -8.67 -0.20
C ALA A 162 -14.43 -10.08 -0.82
N VAL A 163 -14.78 -11.09 -0.02
CA VAL A 163 -14.94 -12.47 -0.51
C VAL A 163 -16.13 -12.59 -1.46
N LYS A 164 -17.31 -12.05 -1.10
CA LYS A 164 -18.51 -12.14 -1.96
C LYS A 164 -18.37 -11.38 -3.27
N LEU A 165 -17.71 -10.22 -3.24
CA LEU A 165 -17.54 -9.36 -4.41
C LEU A 165 -16.26 -9.67 -5.19
N GLY A 166 -15.36 -10.49 -4.65
CA GLY A 166 -14.05 -10.76 -5.23
C GLY A 166 -13.27 -9.46 -5.48
N SER A 167 -13.18 -8.59 -4.46
CA SER A 167 -12.54 -7.28 -4.56
C SER A 167 -11.27 -7.22 -3.71
N ASN A 168 -10.13 -7.03 -4.37
CA ASN A 168 -8.85 -6.84 -3.71
C ASN A 168 -8.81 -5.51 -2.95
N LEU A 169 -9.45 -4.46 -3.48
CA LEU A 169 -9.55 -3.17 -2.80
C LEU A 169 -10.23 -3.29 -1.44
N ILE A 170 -11.41 -3.92 -1.37
CA ILE A 170 -12.11 -4.10 -0.07
C ILE A 170 -11.24 -4.94 0.89
N TRP A 171 -10.51 -5.93 0.37
CA TRP A 171 -9.57 -6.72 1.18
C TRP A 171 -8.41 -5.88 1.75
N ILE A 172 -7.87 -4.94 0.98
CA ILE A 172 -6.86 -3.98 1.48
C ILE A 172 -7.44 -3.17 2.64
N PHE A 173 -8.64 -2.61 2.48
CA PHE A 173 -9.29 -1.85 3.56
C PHE A 173 -9.63 -2.71 4.78
N MET A 174 -9.96 -3.98 4.59
CA MET A 174 -10.10 -4.94 5.68
C MET A 174 -8.78 -5.08 6.46
N LEU A 175 -7.65 -5.27 5.78
CA LEU A 175 -6.34 -5.39 6.42
C LEU A 175 -5.91 -4.07 7.10
N LEU A 176 -6.23 -2.92 6.50
CA LEU A 176 -6.02 -1.61 7.12
C LEU A 176 -6.85 -1.46 8.40
N ALA A 177 -8.14 -1.82 8.35
CA ALA A 177 -9.01 -1.83 9.52
C ALA A 177 -8.51 -2.81 10.59
N LEU A 178 -7.95 -3.96 10.20
CA LEU A 178 -7.30 -4.92 11.11
C LEU A 178 -6.08 -4.31 11.80
N GLY A 179 -5.26 -3.55 11.08
CA GLY A 179 -4.14 -2.81 11.66
C GLY A 179 -4.61 -1.73 12.65
N ILE A 180 -5.65 -0.96 12.29
CA ILE A 180 -6.22 0.07 13.18
C ILE A 180 -6.82 -0.58 14.42
N TRP A 181 -7.59 -1.66 14.26
CA TRP A 181 -8.12 -2.45 15.37
C TRP A 181 -7.02 -2.91 16.30
N PHE A 182 -5.95 -3.52 15.77
CA PHE A 182 -4.81 -3.97 16.56
C PHE A 182 -4.12 -2.80 17.29
N ALA A 183 -3.93 -1.65 16.65
CA ALA A 183 -3.42 -0.46 17.32
C ALA A 183 -4.32 -0.05 18.51
N THR A 184 -5.63 0.06 18.27
CA THR A 184 -6.59 0.50 19.30
C THR A 184 -6.76 -0.49 20.44
N GLU A 185 -6.82 -1.79 20.15
CA GLU A 185 -6.93 -2.83 21.17
C GLU A 185 -5.68 -2.87 22.04
N THR A 186 -4.50 -2.89 21.43
CA THR A 186 -3.26 -2.90 22.21
C THR A 186 -3.06 -1.60 22.99
N ALA A 187 -3.55 -0.47 22.49
CA ALA A 187 -3.57 0.79 23.22
C ALA A 187 -4.51 0.74 24.42
N HIS A 188 -5.73 0.25 24.23
CA HIS A 188 -6.73 0.17 25.27
C HIS A 188 -6.26 -0.74 26.42
N GLN A 189 -5.71 -1.91 26.09
CA GLN A 189 -5.14 -2.84 27.06
C GLN A 189 -3.93 -2.25 27.81
N SER A 190 -3.26 -1.25 27.26
CA SER A 190 -2.14 -0.55 27.88
C SER A 190 -2.50 0.82 28.46
N ASN A 191 -3.79 1.16 28.61
CA ASN A 191 -4.28 2.49 29.02
C ASN A 191 -3.64 3.63 28.20
N TRP A 192 -3.54 3.43 26.89
CA TRP A 192 -2.91 4.33 25.93
C TRP A 192 -1.41 4.61 26.19
N GLY A 193 -0.80 3.87 27.12
CA GLY A 193 0.62 3.97 27.47
C GLY A 193 1.46 2.84 26.88
N PHE A 194 2.69 2.73 27.39
CA PHE A 194 3.72 1.82 26.89
C PHE A 194 3.57 0.34 27.30
N SER A 195 2.64 0.04 28.21
CA SER A 195 2.60 -1.22 28.94
C SER A 195 1.91 -2.39 28.24
N PHE A 196 1.77 -2.40 26.90
CA PHE A 196 1.39 -3.63 26.19
C PHE A 196 2.62 -4.54 26.10
N TRP A 197 2.87 -5.25 27.20
CA TRP A 197 4.03 -6.12 27.40
C TRP A 197 5.38 -5.40 27.20
N GLY A 198 5.43 -4.10 27.51
CA GLY A 198 6.62 -3.26 27.34
C GLY A 198 6.98 -2.99 25.87
N MET A 199 6.04 -3.17 24.94
CA MET A 199 6.25 -2.91 23.52
C MET A 199 5.64 -1.59 23.09
N ASN A 200 6.41 -0.82 22.32
CA ASN A 200 5.92 0.36 21.60
C ASN A 200 5.15 -0.03 20.33
N TYR A 201 4.47 0.93 19.70
CA TYR A 201 3.71 0.67 18.46
C TYR A 201 4.57 0.06 17.34
N PRO A 202 5.76 0.60 16.99
CA PRO A 202 6.64 -0.05 16.02
C PRO A 202 6.93 -1.53 16.32
N LEU A 203 7.22 -1.89 17.57
CA LEU A 203 7.50 -3.28 17.94
C LEU A 203 6.26 -4.16 17.85
N ARG A 204 5.10 -3.69 18.34
CA ARG A 204 3.81 -4.39 18.19
C ARG A 204 3.49 -4.67 16.72
N PHE A 205 3.65 -3.66 15.87
CA PHE A 205 3.35 -3.79 14.45
C PHE A 205 4.38 -4.62 13.68
N THR A 206 5.62 -4.70 14.16
CA THR A 206 6.61 -5.65 13.62
C THR A 206 6.10 -7.08 13.78
N LEU A 207 5.64 -7.46 14.99
CA LEU A 207 5.07 -8.78 15.24
C LEU A 207 3.78 -9.02 14.44
N PHE A 208 2.90 -8.02 14.39
CA PHE A 208 1.68 -8.07 13.60
C PHE A 208 1.97 -8.25 12.11
N GLY A 209 2.94 -7.53 11.55
CA GLY A 209 3.37 -7.66 10.16
C GLY A 209 3.94 -9.05 9.85
N VAL A 210 4.73 -9.63 10.76
CA VAL A 210 5.17 -11.04 10.64
C VAL A 210 3.96 -11.98 10.59
N LEU A 211 2.98 -11.79 11.49
CA LEU A 211 1.79 -12.63 11.57
C LEU A 211 0.93 -12.54 10.30
N VAL A 212 0.66 -11.33 9.80
CA VAL A 212 -0.10 -11.13 8.55
C VAL A 212 0.63 -11.76 7.36
N THR A 213 1.95 -11.57 7.28
CA THR A 213 2.78 -12.17 6.22
C THR A 213 2.77 -13.70 6.29
N ALA A 214 2.91 -14.27 7.49
CA ALA A 214 2.87 -15.71 7.70
C ALA A 214 1.48 -16.29 7.38
N LEU A 215 0.40 -15.61 7.75
CA LEU A 215 -0.96 -16.02 7.39
C LEU A 215 -1.18 -15.97 5.88
N ALA A 216 -0.60 -15.00 5.16
CA ALA A 216 -0.67 -14.94 3.71
C ALA A 216 0.07 -16.13 3.07
N LEU A 217 1.29 -16.44 3.52
CA LEU A 217 2.12 -17.49 2.94
C LEU A 217 1.64 -18.92 3.29
N PHE A 218 1.26 -19.15 4.54
CA PHE A 218 0.96 -20.49 5.05
C PHE A 218 -0.53 -20.75 5.31
N GLY A 219 -1.28 -19.70 5.66
CA GLY A 219 -2.70 -19.82 6.01
C GLY A 219 -3.60 -19.78 4.77
N GLN A 220 -3.52 -18.69 4.00
CA GLN A 220 -4.41 -18.46 2.85
C GLN A 220 -4.18 -19.47 1.72
N THR A 221 -2.97 -20.01 1.59
CA THR A 221 -2.66 -21.08 0.63
C THR A 221 -3.42 -22.38 0.91
N ARG A 222 -3.88 -22.59 2.15
CA ARG A 222 -4.69 -23.77 2.53
C ARG A 222 -6.19 -23.57 2.32
N VAL A 223 -6.65 -22.32 2.13
CA VAL A 223 -8.08 -21.99 2.05
C VAL A 223 -8.39 -21.44 0.66
N LYS A 224 -9.04 -22.26 -0.17
CA LYS A 224 -9.36 -21.92 -1.58
C LYS A 224 -10.09 -20.58 -1.75
N ILE A 225 -10.97 -20.23 -0.81
CA ILE A 225 -11.75 -18.98 -0.87
C ILE A 225 -10.89 -17.73 -0.65
N LEU A 226 -9.75 -17.86 0.03
CA LEU A 226 -8.84 -16.76 0.36
C LEU A 226 -7.65 -16.64 -0.59
N LEU A 227 -7.41 -17.66 -1.41
CA LEU A 227 -6.29 -17.71 -2.35
C LEU A 227 -6.20 -16.48 -3.27
N PRO A 228 -7.32 -15.92 -3.81
CA PRO A 228 -7.24 -14.71 -4.64
C PRO A 228 -6.65 -13.49 -3.93
N PHE A 229 -6.73 -13.44 -2.60
CA PHE A 229 -6.25 -12.32 -1.77
C PHE A 229 -4.85 -12.54 -1.20
N GLN A 230 -4.20 -13.65 -1.56
CA GLN A 230 -2.91 -14.05 -1.01
C GLN A 230 -1.81 -13.04 -1.31
N THR A 231 -1.71 -12.59 -2.57
CA THR A 231 -0.72 -11.59 -2.97
C THR A 231 -0.94 -10.26 -2.24
N VAL A 232 -2.19 -9.83 -2.10
CA VAL A 232 -2.53 -8.58 -1.41
C VAL A 232 -2.15 -8.64 0.07
N SER A 233 -2.53 -9.73 0.74
CA SER A 233 -2.21 -9.93 2.16
C SER A 233 -0.70 -10.03 2.39
N TYR A 234 0.02 -10.66 1.46
CA TYR A 234 1.46 -10.75 1.50
C TYR A 234 2.12 -9.37 1.40
N VAL A 235 1.76 -8.56 0.40
CA VAL A 235 2.31 -7.22 0.21
C VAL A 235 2.00 -6.31 1.40
N VAL A 236 0.74 -6.30 1.89
CA VAL A 236 0.35 -5.49 3.05
C VAL A 236 1.08 -5.95 4.33
N GLY A 237 1.25 -7.26 4.51
CA GLY A 237 2.04 -7.82 5.62
C GLY A 237 3.51 -7.38 5.58
N LEU A 238 4.14 -7.41 4.39
CA LEU A 238 5.49 -6.90 4.20
C LEU A 238 5.60 -5.40 4.49
N CYS A 239 4.62 -4.60 4.05
CA CYS A 239 4.55 -3.18 4.38
C CYS A 239 4.52 -2.95 5.89
N TYR A 240 3.63 -3.63 6.60
CA TYR A 240 3.58 -3.54 8.07
C TYR A 240 4.91 -3.92 8.70
N LEU A 241 5.50 -5.05 8.29
CA LEU A 241 6.76 -5.52 8.85
C LEU A 241 7.91 -4.53 8.63
N LEU A 242 8.13 -4.11 7.38
CA LEU A 242 9.30 -3.31 7.03
C LEU A 242 9.18 -1.85 7.47
N ILE A 243 7.99 -1.24 7.35
CA ILE A 243 7.75 0.11 7.87
C ILE A 243 7.95 0.13 9.38
N SER A 244 7.42 -0.88 10.08
CA SER A 244 7.56 -0.95 11.53
C SER A 244 8.99 -1.20 11.98
N LEU A 245 9.75 -2.06 11.30
CA LEU A 245 11.18 -2.24 11.58
C LEU A 245 11.99 -0.96 11.31
N TRP A 246 11.66 -0.24 10.24
CA TRP A 246 12.28 1.04 9.95
C TRP A 246 11.97 2.08 11.04
N LEU A 247 10.71 2.24 11.45
CA LEU A 247 10.34 3.13 12.55
C LEU A 247 11.00 2.70 13.87
N LEU A 248 11.09 1.39 14.12
CA LEU A 248 11.78 0.84 15.29
C LEU A 248 13.28 1.16 15.26
N SER A 249 13.90 1.26 14.08
CA SER A 249 15.30 1.68 13.95
C SER A 249 15.54 3.15 14.33
N ILE A 250 14.53 4.01 14.17
CA ILE A 250 14.58 5.44 14.49
C ILE A 250 14.18 5.70 15.94
N PHE A 251 13.12 5.04 16.41
CA PHE A 251 12.50 5.31 17.70
C PHE A 251 12.91 4.34 18.79
N GLY A 252 13.50 3.19 18.45
CA GLY A 252 13.78 2.11 19.41
C GLY A 252 12.51 1.63 20.11
N ASN A 253 12.66 1.01 21.27
CA ASN A 253 11.54 0.62 22.12
C ASN A 253 11.53 1.48 23.40
N TYR A 254 11.19 2.76 23.26
CA TYR A 254 11.09 3.72 24.37
C TYR A 254 9.67 4.22 24.59
N SER A 255 9.32 4.48 25.87
CA SER A 255 7.95 4.78 26.30
C SER A 255 7.38 6.09 25.84
N ASP A 256 8.24 7.10 25.84
CA ASP A 256 7.82 8.47 25.63
C ASP A 256 8.82 9.21 24.75
N PHE A 257 8.30 10.18 24.02
CA PHE A 257 9.12 11.07 23.19
C PHE A 257 10.18 11.82 24.03
N GLN A 258 9.85 12.17 25.28
CA GLN A 258 10.79 12.83 26.19
C GLN A 258 11.98 11.93 26.51
N ILE A 259 11.74 10.66 26.83
CA ILE A 259 12.81 9.69 27.09
C ILE A 259 13.63 9.47 25.82
N TRP A 260 12.99 9.24 24.69
CA TRP A 260 13.68 9.10 23.40
C TRP A 260 14.58 10.31 23.07
N SER A 261 14.10 11.54 23.28
CA SER A 261 14.87 12.76 23.01
C SER A 261 16.13 12.92 23.87
N SER A 262 16.16 12.25 25.03
CA SER A 262 17.31 12.25 25.94
C SER A 262 18.31 11.12 25.66
N VAL A 263 17.94 10.14 24.84
CA VAL A 263 18.77 8.98 24.51
C VAL A 263 19.72 9.31 23.36
N LYS A 264 21.00 9.01 23.54
CA LYS A 264 21.99 9.13 22.46
C LYS A 264 21.71 8.09 21.37
N GLN A 265 21.73 8.52 20.11
CA GLN A 265 21.44 7.72 18.92
C GLN A 265 22.22 6.39 18.84
N TRP A 266 23.42 6.31 19.42
CA TRP A 266 24.20 5.08 19.50
C TRP A 266 23.48 3.90 20.17
N HIS A 267 22.53 4.14 21.08
CA HIS A 267 21.74 3.07 21.71
C HIS A 267 20.73 2.42 20.76
N LEU A 268 20.43 3.06 19.62
CA LEU A 268 19.48 2.58 18.62
C LEU A 268 20.11 1.71 17.53
N ILE A 269 21.44 1.54 17.56
CA ILE A 269 22.18 0.78 16.54
C ILE A 269 21.69 -0.67 16.44
N GLY A 270 21.35 -1.31 17.56
CA GLY A 270 20.82 -2.67 17.55
C GLY A 270 19.56 -2.79 16.68
N TRP A 271 18.65 -1.82 16.79
CA TRP A 271 17.44 -1.76 15.97
C TRP A 271 17.73 -1.41 14.51
N GLY A 272 18.71 -0.53 14.25
CA GLY A 272 19.21 -0.24 12.91
C GLY A 272 19.80 -1.46 12.20
N ILE A 273 20.63 -2.24 12.90
CA ILE A 273 21.22 -3.48 12.40
C ILE A 273 20.11 -4.51 12.14
N LEU A 274 19.15 -4.66 13.06
CA LEU A 274 18.04 -5.59 12.90
C LEU A 274 17.21 -5.25 11.65
N SER A 275 16.78 -4.00 11.51
CA SER A 275 16.00 -3.51 10.37
C SER A 275 16.75 -3.72 9.04
N THR A 276 18.02 -3.32 8.99
CA THR A 276 18.85 -3.47 7.78
C THR A 276 19.08 -4.94 7.44
N SER A 277 19.35 -5.78 8.44
CA SER A 277 19.58 -7.22 8.25
C SER A 277 18.31 -7.93 7.79
N ALA A 278 17.14 -7.55 8.32
CA ALA A 278 15.86 -8.09 7.88
C ALA A 278 15.56 -7.71 6.43
N ALA A 279 15.78 -6.44 6.04
CA ALA A 279 15.61 -5.99 4.66
C ALA A 279 16.59 -6.68 3.69
N LEU A 280 17.84 -6.88 4.10
CA LEU A 280 18.84 -7.61 3.32
C LEU A 280 18.50 -9.10 3.19
N ALA A 281 18.10 -9.75 4.29
CA ALA A 281 17.65 -11.14 4.28
C ALA A 281 16.44 -11.32 3.35
N MET A 282 15.50 -10.39 3.37
CA MET A 282 14.35 -10.39 2.47
C MET A 282 14.75 -10.19 1.00
N THR A 283 15.71 -9.31 0.73
CA THR A 283 16.28 -9.12 -0.61
C THR A 283 16.93 -10.42 -1.13
N ILE A 284 17.77 -11.04 -0.31
CA ILE A 284 18.44 -12.31 -0.63
C ILE A 284 17.41 -13.43 -0.85
N TYR A 285 16.40 -13.50 0.03
CA TYR A 285 15.30 -14.44 -0.12
C TYR A 285 14.55 -14.23 -1.45
N GLY A 286 14.23 -12.97 -1.79
CA GLY A 286 13.57 -12.61 -3.03
C GLY A 286 14.35 -13.03 -4.28
N PHE A 287 15.69 -12.87 -4.27
CA PHE A 287 16.53 -13.42 -5.34
C PHE A 287 16.51 -14.95 -5.40
N LYS A 288 16.64 -15.63 -4.26
CA LYS A 288 16.69 -17.11 -4.21
C LYS A 288 15.37 -17.77 -4.60
N LYS A 289 14.24 -17.15 -4.27
CA LYS A 289 12.90 -17.69 -4.52
C LYS A 289 12.20 -17.09 -5.75
N GLN A 290 12.89 -16.19 -6.47
CA GLN A 290 12.29 -15.40 -7.55
C GLN A 290 11.01 -14.66 -7.11
N ASP A 291 10.96 -14.27 -5.84
CA ASP A 291 9.86 -13.49 -5.28
C ASP A 291 10.14 -12.01 -5.55
N LEU A 292 9.36 -11.45 -6.49
CA LEU A 292 9.49 -10.06 -6.92
C LEU A 292 9.25 -9.09 -5.76
N PHE A 293 8.21 -9.32 -4.95
CA PHE A 293 7.82 -8.40 -3.88
C PHE A 293 8.85 -8.41 -2.76
N ALA A 294 9.26 -9.58 -2.27
CA ALA A 294 10.31 -9.68 -1.25
C ALA A 294 11.60 -8.97 -1.70
N ARG A 295 11.98 -9.16 -2.96
CA ARG A 295 13.18 -8.57 -3.54
C ARG A 295 13.09 -7.04 -3.59
N GLU A 296 12.03 -6.50 -4.18
CA GLU A 296 11.88 -5.06 -4.39
C GLU A 296 11.68 -4.32 -3.08
N PHE A 297 10.79 -4.80 -2.21
CA PHE A 297 10.60 -4.20 -0.89
C PHE A 297 11.87 -4.29 -0.05
N GLY A 298 12.55 -5.44 -0.05
CA GLY A 298 13.83 -5.60 0.64
C GLY A 298 14.87 -4.57 0.18
N MET A 299 15.06 -4.41 -1.13
CA MET A 299 16.02 -3.44 -1.68
C MET A 299 15.67 -2.00 -1.28
N VAL A 300 14.40 -1.61 -1.44
CA VAL A 300 13.92 -0.27 -1.09
C VAL A 300 14.19 0.00 0.39
N PHE A 301 13.89 -0.94 1.28
CA PHE A 301 14.12 -0.76 2.71
C PHE A 301 15.59 -0.80 3.11
N VAL A 302 16.46 -1.53 2.39
CA VAL A 302 17.92 -1.40 2.58
C VAL A 302 18.36 0.03 2.28
N VAL A 303 17.93 0.59 1.15
CA VAL A 303 18.25 1.96 0.75
C VAL A 303 17.72 2.97 1.77
N ILE A 304 16.46 2.84 2.19
CA ILE A 304 15.84 3.70 3.21
C ILE A 304 16.63 3.65 4.52
N ASN A 305 17.02 2.47 5.00
CA ASN A 305 17.79 2.32 6.24
C ASN A 305 19.16 2.99 6.14
N VAL A 306 19.89 2.80 5.03
CA VAL A 306 21.20 3.43 4.80
C VAL A 306 21.08 4.95 4.84
N TYR A 307 20.12 5.52 4.10
CA TYR A 307 19.95 6.98 4.10
C TYR A 307 19.42 7.50 5.44
N THR A 308 18.55 6.76 6.12
CA THR A 308 18.09 7.15 7.46
C THR A 308 19.28 7.24 8.42
N ARG A 309 20.20 6.25 8.43
CA ARG A 309 21.42 6.32 9.24
C ARG A 309 22.34 7.46 8.82
N TYR A 310 22.43 7.74 7.52
CA TYR A 310 23.21 8.85 7.00
C TYR A 310 22.72 10.19 7.58
N PHE A 311 21.41 10.44 7.54
CA PHE A 311 20.82 11.63 8.16
C PHE A 311 21.05 11.63 9.67
N GLU A 312 20.78 10.54 10.36
CA GLU A 312 20.90 10.49 11.83
C GLU A 312 22.31 10.75 12.37
N TYR A 313 23.36 10.28 11.69
CA TYR A 313 24.73 10.42 12.19
C TYR A 313 25.47 11.65 11.65
N PHE A 314 25.15 12.10 10.43
CA PHE A 314 25.92 13.14 9.75
C PHE A 314 25.24 14.51 9.68
N TRP A 315 23.95 14.63 10.04
CA TRP A 315 23.22 15.89 9.93
C TRP A 315 23.81 17.03 10.76
N ASP A 316 24.12 16.77 12.04
CA ASP A 316 24.65 17.79 12.95
C ASP A 316 26.18 17.85 12.99
N THR A 317 26.86 16.79 12.52
CA THR A 317 28.32 16.65 12.63
C THR A 317 29.07 17.12 11.39
N MET A 318 28.44 17.11 10.22
CA MET A 318 29.09 17.42 8.94
C MET A 318 28.66 18.78 8.39
N ASN A 319 29.56 19.44 7.65
CA ASN A 319 29.20 20.65 6.91
C ASN A 319 28.06 20.35 5.91
N ARG A 320 27.02 21.19 5.91
CA ARG A 320 25.82 21.00 5.07
C ARG A 320 26.13 20.86 3.58
N ALA A 321 27.11 21.59 3.05
CA ALA A 321 27.51 21.49 1.65
C ALA A 321 28.12 20.11 1.34
N ILE A 322 29.00 19.61 2.21
CA ILE A 322 29.60 18.28 2.08
C ILE A 322 28.52 17.20 2.22
N PHE A 323 27.59 17.38 3.17
CA PHE A 323 26.43 16.51 3.36
C PHE A 323 25.62 16.35 2.08
N PHE A 324 25.15 17.45 1.50
CA PHE A 324 24.37 17.39 0.27
C PHE A 324 25.19 16.93 -0.94
N ALA A 325 26.49 17.24 -1.01
CA ALA A 325 27.36 16.76 -2.08
C ALA A 325 27.49 15.22 -2.08
N ILE A 326 27.76 14.61 -0.92
CA ILE A 326 27.82 13.15 -0.79
C ILE A 326 26.47 12.52 -1.13
N LEU A 327 25.37 13.10 -0.62
CA LEU A 327 24.02 12.64 -0.93
C LEU A 327 23.74 12.66 -2.44
N ALA A 328 24.07 13.76 -3.12
CA ALA A 328 23.89 13.92 -4.56
C ALA A 328 24.72 12.90 -5.36
N ILE A 329 26.00 12.70 -5.00
CA ILE A 329 26.87 11.72 -5.65
C ILE A 329 26.30 10.30 -5.46
N SER A 330 25.84 9.96 -4.26
CA SER A 330 25.26 8.66 -3.94
C SER A 330 24.01 8.38 -4.79
N PHE A 331 23.05 9.32 -4.84
CA PHE A 331 21.85 9.17 -5.67
C PHE A 331 22.17 9.13 -7.16
N PHE A 332 23.14 9.92 -7.63
CA PHE A 332 23.60 9.87 -9.01
C PHE A 332 24.19 8.50 -9.37
N MET A 333 24.99 7.90 -8.49
CA MET A 333 25.53 6.55 -8.70
C MET A 333 24.45 5.49 -8.75
N VAL A 334 23.48 5.52 -7.82
CA VAL A 334 22.33 4.60 -7.82
C VAL A 334 21.52 4.77 -9.10
N GLY A 335 21.22 6.01 -9.50
CA GLY A 335 20.50 6.32 -10.74
C GLY A 335 21.22 5.79 -11.98
N ARG A 336 22.54 5.98 -12.08
CA ARG A 336 23.36 5.47 -13.19
C ARG A 336 23.38 3.94 -13.25
N GLN A 337 23.39 3.26 -12.10
CA GLN A 337 23.30 1.80 -12.06
C GLN A 337 21.93 1.31 -12.49
N ALA A 338 20.85 1.96 -12.02
CA ALA A 338 19.49 1.65 -12.46
C ALA A 338 19.34 1.82 -13.98
N GLU A 339 19.88 2.90 -14.54
CA GLU A 339 19.89 3.15 -15.99
C GLU A 339 20.66 2.06 -16.75
N LYS A 340 21.83 1.62 -16.24
CA LYS A 340 22.60 0.54 -16.85
C LYS A 340 21.84 -0.79 -16.86
N ILE A 341 21.14 -1.11 -15.76
CA ILE A 341 20.32 -2.32 -15.67
C ILE A 341 19.17 -2.23 -16.67
N TRP A 342 18.49 -1.08 -16.75
CA TRP A 342 17.38 -0.87 -17.69
C TRP A 342 17.84 -1.03 -19.15
N ARG A 343 18.89 -0.34 -19.58
CA ARG A 343 19.45 -0.47 -20.94
C ARG A 343 20.02 -1.86 -21.22
N GLY A 344 20.45 -2.60 -20.19
CA GLY A 344 20.93 -3.97 -20.31
C GLY A 344 19.82 -5.00 -20.49
N ILE A 345 18.60 -4.70 -20.03
CA ILE A 345 17.39 -5.50 -20.28
C ILE A 345 16.91 -5.32 -21.72
N GLU A 346 17.12 -4.16 -22.34
CA GLU A 346 16.82 -3.94 -23.77
C GLU A 346 17.78 -4.67 -24.73
N LYS A 347 18.91 -5.18 -24.24
CA LYS A 347 19.95 -5.84 -25.05
C LYS A 347 20.01 -7.37 -24.91
N LYS A 348 19.07 -7.97 -24.18
CA LYS A 348 18.89 -9.43 -24.07
C LYS A 348 17.50 -9.79 -24.56
#